data_AF-A0A2S0XI41-F1
#
_entry.id   AF-A0A2S0XI41-F1
#
_cell.length_a   1.000
_cell.length_b   1.000
_cell.length_c   1.000
_cell.angle_alpha   90.00
_cell.angle_beta   90.00
_cell.angle_gamma   90.00
#
_symmetry.space_group_name_H-M   'P 1'
#
loop_
_entity.id
_entity.type
_entity.pdbx_description
1 polymer ?
#
loop_
_entity_poly.entity_id
_entity_poly.type
_entity_poly.pdbx_seq_one_letter_code
_entity_poly.pdbx_strand_id
1 'polypeptide(L)'
;MRLAATLSGAAFVALLAVTAPEHARAAEAPALEPYQMVRCLQLVQDRIAAGDQASLPMQRRLLEMTDENMRAASPDAFKEPKNFRALLIYAMSGGNPLTIEQVVSRLSLEEADQALAQGIIDYLRGKPKSTVDALASVDPLTQISELGAFLALVKGSVSIAQEPEQAMKLFDQARLLSPGTLVEEAALRRSVALAPRLEDGARFLRSSTQYVRYYLRSPYASQFADAFVAGIVALHASISLDALGEITAMMDAEQERVVYLRVARRAAIDGLTELSAFAAAKAERGRDGQRNDADPRTQLYSGLSSVTSGSADDMLGKLSGIDRDKLSKGDRALLDAVEAVASGLTSALPASPNAKPKPVDIEDLPPAPIDIATPAADPMVPDAAETPAPETRPVTTIQEPAVAAAPSLKPRIVPLTAAAQPASAEAPPEAEDPKITEARRTLEAIDELLGGSPK
;
A
#
# COMPACT_ATOMS: atom_id res chain seq x y z
N MET A 1 -41.57 -86.56 -52.94
CA MET A 1 -42.58 -85.51 -52.67
C MET A 1 -43.30 -85.91 -51.39
N ARG A 2 -42.75 -85.66 -50.20
CA ARG A 2 -42.89 -84.44 -49.36
C ARG A 2 -44.35 -84.00 -49.19
N LEU A 3 -44.97 -84.52 -48.13
CA LEU A 3 -46.19 -84.03 -47.50
C LEU A 3 -45.82 -82.89 -46.54
N ALA A 4 -46.45 -81.73 -46.73
CA ALA A 4 -46.51 -80.66 -45.74
C ALA A 4 -47.97 -80.54 -45.30
N ALA A 5 -48.22 -80.85 -44.03
CA ALA A 5 -49.53 -80.76 -43.41
C ALA A 5 -49.69 -79.38 -42.76
N THR A 6 -50.72 -78.67 -43.22
CA THR A 6 -51.35 -77.54 -42.54
C THR A 6 -52.17 -78.03 -41.36
N LEU A 7 -52.14 -77.32 -40.23
CA LEU A 7 -53.33 -77.04 -39.40
C LEU A 7 -53.01 -76.01 -38.31
N SER A 8 -53.75 -74.91 -38.38
CA SER A 8 -53.87 -73.84 -37.39
C SER A 8 -54.40 -74.33 -36.05
N GLY A 9 -53.90 -73.73 -34.95
CA GLY A 9 -54.62 -73.74 -33.68
C GLY A 9 -53.78 -73.40 -32.46
N ALA A 10 -54.06 -72.21 -31.92
CA ALA A 10 -53.98 -71.84 -30.50
C ALA A 10 -52.63 -71.40 -29.87
N ALA A 11 -52.73 -70.18 -29.33
CA ALA A 11 -52.15 -69.69 -28.08
C ALA A 11 -50.62 -69.51 -27.98
N PHE A 12 -50.17 -68.26 -28.13
CA PHE A 12 -49.16 -67.73 -27.21
C PHE A 12 -49.35 -66.22 -27.03
N VAL A 13 -49.86 -65.85 -25.87
CA VAL A 13 -49.78 -64.49 -25.32
C VAL A 13 -48.31 -64.28 -24.95
N ALA A 14 -47.59 -63.42 -25.67
CA ALA A 14 -46.25 -62.97 -25.31
C ALA A 14 -46.25 -61.45 -25.11
N LEU A 15 -46.19 -61.12 -23.83
CA LEU A 15 -45.94 -59.84 -23.19
C LEU A 15 -44.90 -58.98 -23.93
N LEU A 16 -45.34 -57.90 -24.58
CA LEU A 16 -44.45 -56.80 -24.99
C LEU A 16 -44.18 -55.94 -23.75
N ALA A 17 -43.06 -56.21 -23.07
CA ALA A 17 -42.50 -55.31 -22.09
C ALA A 17 -42.08 -54.01 -22.81
N VAL A 18 -42.82 -52.94 -22.55
CA VAL A 18 -42.41 -51.57 -22.86
C VAL A 18 -41.19 -51.29 -21.98
N THR A 19 -40.00 -51.41 -22.57
CA THR A 19 -38.79 -50.83 -22.01
C THR A 19 -38.94 -49.32 -22.16
N ALA A 20 -39.33 -48.64 -21.09
CA ALA A 20 -39.19 -47.19 -20.99
C ALA A 20 -37.70 -46.83 -21.22
N PRO A 21 -37.38 -45.74 -21.93
CA PRO A 21 -36.01 -45.25 -21.98
C PRO A 21 -35.65 -44.82 -20.56
N GLU A 22 -34.77 -45.58 -19.91
CA GLU A 22 -34.02 -45.09 -18.77
C GLU A 22 -33.35 -43.81 -19.22
N HIS A 23 -33.84 -42.69 -18.70
CA HIS A 23 -33.14 -41.43 -18.80
C HIS A 23 -31.82 -41.68 -18.10
N ALA A 24 -30.73 -41.72 -18.88
CA ALA A 24 -29.40 -41.63 -18.33
C ALA A 24 -29.36 -40.35 -17.49
N ARG A 25 -29.52 -40.49 -16.16
CA ARG A 25 -29.12 -39.44 -15.23
C ARG A 25 -27.65 -39.23 -15.54
N ALA A 26 -27.32 -38.08 -16.12
CA ALA A 26 -25.96 -37.58 -16.05
C ALA A 26 -25.56 -37.69 -14.58
N ALA A 27 -24.61 -38.56 -14.27
CA ALA A 27 -24.01 -38.59 -12.94
C ALA A 27 -23.54 -37.16 -12.71
N GLU A 28 -24.09 -36.49 -11.69
CA GLU A 28 -23.59 -35.19 -11.26
C GLU A 28 -22.07 -35.33 -11.15
N ALA A 29 -21.33 -34.45 -11.83
CA ALA A 29 -19.89 -34.39 -11.64
C ALA A 29 -19.64 -34.33 -10.13
N PRO A 30 -18.68 -35.13 -9.59
CA PRO A 30 -18.44 -35.14 -8.16
C PRO A 30 -18.26 -33.71 -7.67
N ALA A 31 -19.01 -33.35 -6.62
CA ALA A 31 -18.96 -32.01 -6.05
C ALA A 31 -17.51 -31.67 -5.72
N LEU A 32 -17.09 -30.46 -6.07
CA LEU A 32 -15.72 -30.01 -5.81
C LEU A 32 -15.44 -30.03 -4.31
N GLU A 33 -14.28 -30.57 -3.96
CA GLU A 33 -13.75 -30.50 -2.60
C GLU A 33 -13.37 -29.05 -2.24
N PRO A 34 -13.40 -28.68 -0.95
CA PRO A 34 -13.06 -27.33 -0.48
C PRO A 34 -11.76 -26.76 -1.08
N TYR A 35 -10.68 -27.56 -1.09
CA TYR A 35 -9.40 -27.12 -1.64
C TYR A 35 -9.42 -26.84 -3.15
N GLN A 36 -10.27 -27.54 -3.92
CA GLN A 36 -10.37 -27.33 -5.36
C GLN A 36 -11.05 -25.99 -5.67
N MET A 37 -12.08 -25.63 -4.90
CA MET A 37 -12.79 -24.37 -5.05
C MET A 37 -11.91 -23.16 -4.72
N VAL A 38 -11.14 -23.26 -3.63
CA VAL A 38 -10.17 -22.23 -3.24
C VAL A 38 -9.10 -22.06 -4.32
N ARG A 39 -8.61 -23.17 -4.89
CA ARG A 39 -7.65 -23.10 -6.01
C ARG A 39 -8.23 -22.39 -7.23
N CYS A 40 -9.50 -22.66 -7.58
CA CYS A 40 -10.18 -21.94 -8.65
C CYS A 40 -10.30 -20.44 -8.36
N LEU A 41 -10.67 -20.07 -7.13
CA LEU A 41 -10.76 -18.68 -6.69
C LEU A 41 -9.41 -17.95 -6.83
N GLN A 42 -8.32 -18.55 -6.36
CA GLN A 42 -6.98 -17.95 -6.45
C GLN A 42 -6.54 -17.72 -7.90
N LEU A 43 -6.77 -18.69 -8.80
CA LEU A 43 -6.42 -18.53 -10.21
C LEU A 43 -7.14 -17.34 -10.85
N VAL A 44 -8.37 -17.06 -10.42
CA VAL A 44 -9.12 -15.89 -10.87
C VAL A 44 -8.58 -14.61 -10.24
N GLN A 45 -8.27 -14.63 -8.94
CA GLN A 45 -7.67 -13.50 -8.23
C GLN A 45 -6.30 -13.11 -8.79
N ASP A 46 -5.46 -14.07 -9.15
CA ASP A 46 -4.15 -13.84 -9.73
C ASP A 46 -4.26 -13.18 -11.12
N ARG A 47 -5.25 -13.58 -11.93
CA ARG A 47 -5.55 -12.92 -13.22
C ARG A 47 -6.02 -11.49 -13.01
N ILE A 48 -6.86 -11.24 -12.02
CA ILE A 48 -7.33 -9.90 -11.67
C ILE A 48 -6.15 -9.02 -11.24
N ALA A 49 -5.25 -9.54 -10.40
CA ALA A 49 -4.02 -8.84 -10.02
C ALA A 49 -3.16 -8.49 -11.25
N ALA A 50 -3.06 -9.40 -12.22
CA ALA A 50 -2.35 -9.17 -13.49
C ALA A 50 -3.10 -8.23 -14.48
N GLY A 51 -4.33 -7.84 -14.15
CA GLY A 51 -5.13 -6.83 -14.87
C GLY A 51 -6.35 -7.33 -15.64
N ASP A 52 -6.76 -8.59 -15.48
CA ASP A 52 -8.02 -9.09 -16.03
C ASP A 52 -9.22 -8.64 -15.19
N GLN A 53 -9.56 -7.37 -15.28
CA GLN A 53 -10.68 -6.79 -14.53
C GLN A 53 -12.04 -7.39 -14.93
N ALA A 54 -12.15 -7.96 -16.14
CA ALA A 54 -13.37 -8.63 -16.60
C ALA A 54 -13.70 -9.88 -15.77
N SER A 55 -12.73 -10.42 -15.04
CA SER A 55 -12.90 -11.56 -14.14
C SER A 55 -13.50 -11.22 -12.76
N LEU A 56 -13.72 -9.94 -12.43
CA LEU A 56 -14.29 -9.53 -11.13
C LEU A 56 -15.66 -10.17 -10.81
N PRO A 57 -16.64 -10.25 -11.75
CA PRO A 57 -17.90 -10.95 -11.48
C PRO A 57 -17.71 -12.44 -11.20
N MET A 58 -16.75 -13.09 -11.89
CA MET A 58 -16.42 -14.49 -11.65
C MET A 58 -15.79 -14.70 -10.27
N GLN A 59 -14.91 -13.80 -9.81
CA GLN A 59 -14.37 -13.84 -8.45
C GLN A 59 -15.49 -13.80 -7.42
N ARG A 60 -16.43 -12.85 -7.54
CA ARG A 60 -17.56 -12.74 -6.62
C ARG A 60 -18.38 -14.04 -6.57
N ARG A 61 -18.67 -14.62 -7.73
CA ARG A 61 -19.41 -15.89 -7.81
C ARG A 61 -18.63 -17.05 -7.18
N LEU A 62 -17.33 -17.13 -7.40
CA LEU A 62 -16.48 -18.15 -6.78
C LEU A 62 -16.39 -17.99 -5.27
N LEU A 63 -16.35 -16.76 -4.76
CA LEU A 63 -16.42 -16.50 -3.32
C LEU A 63 -17.73 -17.05 -2.73
N GLU A 64 -18.88 -16.72 -3.33
CA GLU A 64 -20.20 -17.22 -2.90
C GLU A 64 -20.28 -18.75 -2.93
N MET A 65 -19.88 -19.38 -4.04
CA MET A 65 -19.94 -20.83 -4.17
C MET A 65 -19.00 -21.54 -3.19
N THR A 66 -17.80 -20.99 -2.98
CA THR A 66 -16.84 -21.54 -2.01
C THR A 66 -17.38 -21.40 -0.58
N ASP A 67 -18.02 -20.28 -0.29
CA ASP A 67 -18.67 -20.00 0.99
C ASP A 67 -19.75 -21.04 1.33
N GLU A 68 -20.66 -21.29 0.38
CA GLU A 68 -21.70 -22.32 0.48
C GLU A 68 -21.11 -23.72 0.66
N ASN A 69 -20.10 -24.08 -0.15
CA ASN A 69 -19.44 -25.39 -0.07
C ASN A 69 -18.77 -25.61 1.29
N MET A 70 -18.01 -24.63 1.80
CA MET A 70 -17.32 -24.72 3.09
C MET A 70 -18.29 -24.94 4.24
N ARG A 71 -19.43 -24.22 4.24
CA ARG A 71 -20.46 -24.37 5.29
C ARG A 71 -21.17 -25.72 5.20
N ALA A 72 -21.48 -26.19 3.98
CA ALA A 72 -22.18 -27.44 3.75
C ALA A 72 -21.30 -28.69 3.95
N ALA A 73 -19.98 -28.56 3.81
CA ALA A 73 -19.05 -29.67 4.03
C ALA A 73 -19.18 -30.26 5.44
N SER A 74 -19.00 -31.58 5.56
CA SER A 74 -19.02 -32.25 6.86
C SER A 74 -17.75 -31.90 7.65
N PRO A 75 -17.77 -31.97 9.00
CA PRO A 75 -16.57 -31.83 9.82
C PRO A 75 -15.43 -32.77 9.40
N ASP A 76 -15.77 -33.98 8.93
CA ASP A 76 -14.80 -34.97 8.48
C ASP A 76 -14.01 -34.53 7.25
N ALA A 77 -14.59 -33.72 6.35
CA ALA A 77 -13.89 -33.18 5.19
C ALA A 77 -12.67 -32.34 5.58
N PHE A 78 -12.71 -31.69 6.74
CA PHE A 78 -11.63 -30.85 7.26
C PHE A 78 -10.58 -31.63 8.07
N LYS A 79 -10.78 -32.94 8.29
CA LYS A 79 -9.70 -33.81 8.81
C LYS A 79 -8.59 -33.99 7.77
N GLU A 80 -8.90 -33.82 6.48
CA GLU A 80 -7.88 -33.77 5.45
C GLU A 80 -7.12 -32.43 5.52
N PRO A 81 -5.79 -32.44 5.74
CA PRO A 81 -5.04 -31.20 5.96
C PRO A 81 -5.16 -30.19 4.82
N LYS A 82 -5.31 -30.63 3.58
CA LYS A 82 -5.50 -29.74 2.41
C LYS A 82 -6.79 -28.93 2.48
N ASN A 83 -7.87 -29.51 3.01
CA ASN A 83 -9.17 -28.84 3.11
C ASN A 83 -9.20 -27.85 4.28
N PHE A 84 -8.57 -28.21 5.41
CA PHE A 84 -8.39 -27.27 6.50
C PHE A 84 -7.52 -26.07 6.08
N ARG A 85 -6.39 -26.31 5.41
CA ARG A 85 -5.55 -25.22 4.87
C ARG A 85 -6.32 -24.34 3.87
N ALA A 86 -7.15 -24.95 3.02
CA ALA A 86 -8.00 -24.21 2.09
C ALA A 86 -9.01 -23.31 2.82
N LEU A 87 -9.59 -23.74 3.93
CA LEU A 87 -10.44 -22.89 4.77
C LEU A 87 -9.68 -21.64 5.27
N LEU A 88 -8.46 -21.83 5.75
CA LEU A 88 -7.61 -20.72 6.23
C LEU A 88 -7.27 -19.74 5.12
N ILE A 89 -6.87 -20.26 3.95
CA ILE A 89 -6.52 -19.46 2.77
C ILE A 89 -7.75 -18.72 2.24
N TYR A 90 -8.90 -19.39 2.15
CA TYR A 90 -10.17 -18.76 1.78
C TYR A 90 -10.49 -17.57 2.69
N ALA A 91 -10.38 -17.77 4.00
CA ALA A 91 -10.64 -16.73 4.99
C ALA A 91 -9.72 -15.51 4.79
N MET A 92 -8.43 -15.73 4.51
CA MET A 92 -7.47 -14.64 4.26
C MET A 92 -7.57 -14.00 2.86
N SER A 93 -8.26 -14.65 1.91
CA SER A 93 -8.38 -14.19 0.51
C SER A 93 -9.69 -13.45 0.21
N GLY A 94 -10.30 -12.85 1.24
CA GLY A 94 -11.59 -12.15 1.12
C GLY A 94 -12.82 -13.04 1.25
N GLY A 95 -12.66 -14.25 1.80
CA GLY A 95 -13.78 -15.11 2.17
C GLY A 95 -14.64 -14.53 3.29
N ASN A 96 -15.84 -15.07 3.47
CA ASN A 96 -16.75 -14.64 4.52
C ASN A 96 -16.16 -14.96 5.91
N PRO A 97 -15.92 -13.96 6.79
CA PRO A 97 -15.33 -14.19 8.12
C PRO A 97 -16.15 -15.14 9.00
N LEU A 98 -17.49 -15.14 8.84
CA LEU A 98 -18.35 -16.02 9.62
C LEU A 98 -18.17 -17.50 9.26
N THR A 99 -17.69 -17.80 8.05
CA THR A 99 -17.54 -19.17 7.58
C THR A 99 -16.41 -19.89 8.29
N ILE A 100 -15.25 -19.25 8.47
CA ILE A 100 -14.16 -19.84 9.25
C ILE A 100 -14.60 -20.05 10.71
N GLU A 101 -15.30 -19.10 11.32
CA GLU A 101 -15.80 -19.22 12.69
C GLU A 101 -16.77 -20.40 12.85
N GLN A 102 -17.76 -20.49 11.95
CA GLN A 102 -18.74 -21.58 11.96
C GLN A 102 -18.09 -22.93 11.72
N VAL A 103 -17.22 -23.04 10.71
CA VAL A 103 -16.55 -24.30 10.40
C VAL A 103 -15.66 -24.73 11.55
N VAL A 104 -14.81 -23.86 12.08
CA VAL A 104 -13.88 -24.18 13.18
C VAL A 104 -14.65 -24.58 14.45
N SER A 105 -15.79 -23.94 14.76
CA SER A 105 -16.58 -24.23 15.97
C SER A 105 -17.08 -25.68 16.07
N ARG A 106 -17.17 -26.41 14.96
CA ARG A 106 -17.62 -27.80 14.88
C ARG A 106 -16.47 -28.81 14.68
N LEU A 107 -15.22 -28.35 14.60
CA LEU A 107 -14.05 -29.20 14.44
C LEU A 107 -13.40 -29.53 15.79
N SER A 108 -12.82 -30.73 15.87
CA SER A 108 -11.86 -31.07 16.92
C SER A 108 -10.46 -30.91 16.34
N LEU A 109 -9.80 -29.80 16.69
CA LEU A 109 -8.48 -29.43 16.18
C LEU A 109 -7.39 -29.70 17.21
N GLU A 110 -6.18 -29.96 16.73
CA GLU A 110 -4.99 -29.91 17.56
C GLU A 110 -4.68 -28.47 17.99
N GLU A 111 -3.94 -28.30 19.07
CA GLU A 111 -3.64 -26.98 19.65
C GLU A 111 -3.00 -26.01 18.64
N ALA A 112 -2.11 -26.51 17.78
CA ALA A 112 -1.45 -25.72 16.74
C ALA A 112 -2.44 -25.21 15.67
N ASP A 113 -3.33 -26.09 15.19
CA ASP A 113 -4.34 -25.73 14.19
C ASP A 113 -5.40 -24.79 14.77
N GLN A 114 -5.74 -24.97 16.05
CA GLN A 114 -6.65 -24.08 16.76
C GLN A 114 -6.05 -22.67 16.92
N ALA A 115 -4.78 -22.56 17.30
CA ALA A 115 -4.10 -21.27 17.41
C ALA A 115 -4.02 -20.55 16.04
N LEU A 116 -3.72 -21.31 14.98
CA LEU A 116 -3.65 -20.78 13.63
C LEU A 116 -5.00 -20.24 13.15
N ALA A 117 -6.08 -21.02 13.31
CA ALA A 117 -7.43 -20.59 12.97
C ALA A 117 -7.87 -19.38 13.79
N GLN A 118 -7.58 -19.38 15.09
CA GLN A 118 -7.91 -18.27 15.99
C GLN A 118 -7.20 -16.97 15.59
N GLY A 119 -5.90 -17.04 15.25
CA GLY A 119 -5.15 -15.88 14.78
C GLY A 119 -5.73 -15.27 13.50
N ILE A 120 -6.19 -16.10 12.57
CA ILE A 120 -6.87 -15.65 11.34
C ILE A 120 -8.24 -15.05 11.65
N ILE A 121 -9.01 -15.64 12.56
CA ILE A 121 -10.29 -15.07 13.01
C ILE A 121 -10.09 -13.69 13.65
N ASP A 122 -9.08 -13.55 14.53
CA ASP A 122 -8.76 -12.28 15.17
C ASP A 122 -8.27 -11.23 14.17
N TYR A 123 -7.55 -11.67 13.12
CA TYR A 123 -7.17 -10.80 12.01
C TYR A 123 -8.40 -10.24 11.31
N LEU A 124 -9.33 -11.10 10.91
CA LEU A 124 -10.56 -10.70 10.21
C LEU A 124 -11.48 -9.83 11.06
N ARG A 125 -11.39 -9.93 12.40
CA ARG A 125 -12.10 -9.09 13.36
C ARG A 125 -11.40 -7.76 13.65
N GLY A 126 -10.27 -7.46 13.00
CA GLY A 126 -9.52 -6.23 13.23
C GLY A 126 -8.87 -6.16 14.61
N LYS A 127 -8.42 -7.29 15.17
CA LYS A 127 -7.75 -7.37 16.48
C LYS A 127 -6.25 -7.62 16.34
N PRO A 128 -5.45 -6.60 15.91
CA PRO A 128 -4.05 -6.81 15.54
C PRO A 128 -3.20 -7.39 16.67
N LYS A 129 -3.42 -6.96 17.92
CA LYS A 129 -2.68 -7.50 19.08
C LYS A 129 -2.96 -8.98 19.29
N SER A 130 -4.24 -9.38 19.27
CA SER A 130 -4.64 -10.79 19.42
C SER A 130 -4.12 -11.64 18.26
N THR A 131 -4.11 -11.10 17.03
CA THR A 131 -3.51 -11.78 15.86
C THR A 131 -2.01 -12.01 16.07
N VAL A 132 -1.27 -10.99 16.52
CA VAL A 132 0.18 -11.12 16.79
C VAL A 132 0.44 -12.19 17.85
N ASP A 133 -0.31 -12.15 18.95
CA ASP A 133 -0.17 -13.11 20.05
C ASP A 133 -0.47 -14.55 19.58
N ALA A 134 -1.57 -14.75 18.87
CA ALA A 134 -1.99 -16.07 18.37
C ALA A 134 -1.05 -16.66 17.31
N LEU A 135 -0.45 -15.81 16.47
CA LEU A 135 0.44 -16.24 15.39
C LEU A 135 1.93 -16.13 15.74
N ALA A 136 2.27 -15.86 17.00
CA ALA A 136 3.64 -15.61 17.45
C ALA A 136 4.59 -16.78 17.11
N SER A 137 4.16 -18.01 17.37
CA SER A 137 4.94 -19.25 17.14
C SER A 137 4.93 -19.74 15.69
N VAL A 138 4.10 -19.15 14.83
CA VAL A 138 3.93 -19.60 13.45
C VAL A 138 5.03 -19.02 12.57
N ASP A 139 5.94 -19.86 12.08
CA ASP A 139 6.88 -19.49 11.02
C ASP A 139 6.23 -19.72 9.63
N PRO A 140 6.01 -18.67 8.82
CA PRO A 140 5.48 -18.82 7.48
C PRO A 140 6.32 -19.72 6.57
N LEU A 141 7.65 -19.75 6.76
CA LEU A 141 8.57 -20.51 5.92
C LEU A 141 8.55 -22.02 6.18
N THR A 142 8.02 -22.46 7.33
CA THR A 142 7.84 -23.90 7.63
C THR A 142 6.53 -24.45 7.11
N GLN A 143 5.64 -23.58 6.61
CA GLN A 143 4.37 -23.98 6.01
C GLN A 143 4.54 -24.35 4.54
N ILE A 144 3.51 -24.98 3.96
CA ILE A 144 3.45 -25.09 2.50
C ILE A 144 3.42 -23.69 1.89
N SER A 145 4.10 -23.51 0.74
CA SER A 145 4.36 -22.20 0.13
C SER A 145 3.12 -21.30 0.06
N GLU A 146 1.99 -21.87 -0.37
CA GLU A 146 0.72 -21.17 -0.53
C GLU A 146 0.20 -20.62 0.81
N LEU A 147 0.07 -21.46 1.84
CA LEU A 147 -0.38 -21.03 3.16
C LEU A 147 0.63 -20.06 3.80
N GLY A 148 1.92 -20.35 3.68
CA GLY A 148 2.99 -19.52 4.19
C GLY A 148 2.95 -18.11 3.63
N ALA A 149 2.66 -17.94 2.33
CA ALA A 149 2.58 -16.63 1.71
C ALA A 149 1.47 -15.75 2.32
N PHE A 150 0.27 -16.32 2.50
CA PHE A 150 -0.84 -15.61 3.14
C PHE A 150 -0.55 -15.29 4.61
N LEU A 151 0.03 -16.24 5.36
CA LEU A 151 0.40 -16.01 6.76
C LEU A 151 1.46 -14.93 6.91
N ALA A 152 2.48 -14.93 6.04
CA ALA A 152 3.50 -13.89 6.01
C ALA A 152 2.86 -12.53 5.73
N LEU A 153 1.93 -12.44 4.77
CA LEU A 153 1.23 -11.19 4.48
C LEU A 153 0.37 -10.71 5.67
N VAL A 154 -0.40 -11.61 6.31
CA VAL A 154 -1.23 -11.28 7.48
C VAL A 154 -0.37 -10.80 8.63
N LYS A 155 0.65 -11.58 9.02
CA LYS A 155 1.59 -11.21 10.09
C LYS A 155 2.27 -9.87 9.77
N GLY A 156 2.73 -9.69 8.54
CA GLY A 156 3.36 -8.44 8.12
C GLY A 156 2.43 -7.24 8.28
N SER A 157 1.16 -7.40 7.93
CA SER A 157 0.16 -6.32 7.97
C SER A 157 -0.16 -5.85 9.38
N VAL A 158 -0.33 -6.79 10.34
CA VAL A 158 -0.60 -6.43 11.74
C VAL A 158 0.64 -5.90 12.48
N SER A 159 1.84 -6.20 11.98
CA SER A 159 3.11 -5.73 12.56
C SER A 159 3.54 -4.34 12.08
N ILE A 160 2.92 -3.75 11.05
CA ILE A 160 3.33 -2.46 10.45
C ILE A 160 3.51 -1.33 11.48
N ALA A 161 2.61 -1.26 12.47
CA ALA A 161 2.60 -0.16 13.43
C ALA A 161 3.72 -0.29 14.48
N GLN A 162 3.95 -1.50 14.99
CA GLN A 162 4.82 -1.75 16.15
C GLN A 162 6.21 -2.25 15.75
N GLU A 163 6.31 -3.02 14.67
CA GLU A 163 7.54 -3.68 14.22
C GLU A 163 7.71 -3.53 12.69
N PRO A 164 7.94 -2.30 12.18
CA PRO A 164 7.94 -2.04 10.74
C PRO A 164 9.06 -2.80 9.98
N GLU A 165 10.23 -3.01 10.60
CA GLU A 165 11.29 -3.83 9.99
C GLU A 165 10.88 -5.30 9.85
N GLN A 166 10.20 -5.84 10.85
CA GLN A 166 9.70 -7.20 10.83
C GLN A 166 8.58 -7.35 9.81
N ALA A 167 7.67 -6.37 9.73
CA ALA A 167 6.64 -6.31 8.70
C ALA A 167 7.26 -6.34 7.29
N MET A 168 8.34 -5.58 7.07
CA MET A 168 9.04 -5.58 5.78
C MET A 168 9.63 -6.95 5.43
N LYS A 169 10.27 -7.64 6.39
CA LYS A 169 10.79 -9.00 6.20
C LYS A 169 9.66 -10.00 5.88
N LEU A 170 8.50 -9.84 6.50
CA LEU A 170 7.34 -10.69 6.25
C LEU A 170 6.74 -10.45 4.86
N PHE A 171 6.71 -9.20 4.37
CA PHE A 171 6.32 -8.92 2.99
C PHE A 171 7.33 -9.49 1.97
N ASP A 172 8.63 -9.47 2.28
CA ASP A 172 9.63 -10.17 1.48
C ASP A 172 9.35 -11.68 1.41
N GLN A 173 9.02 -12.31 2.54
CA GLN A 173 8.65 -13.72 2.54
C GLN A 173 7.39 -13.97 1.69
N ALA A 174 6.35 -13.16 1.86
CA ALA A 174 5.10 -13.31 1.11
C ALA A 174 5.32 -13.27 -0.41
N ARG A 175 6.08 -12.29 -0.92
CA ARG A 175 6.38 -12.19 -2.36
C ARG A 175 7.25 -13.32 -2.88
N LEU A 176 8.21 -13.82 -2.08
CA LEU A 176 9.10 -14.91 -2.48
C LEU A 176 8.40 -16.28 -2.44
N LEU A 177 7.42 -16.47 -1.55
CA LEU A 177 6.64 -17.69 -1.43
C LEU A 177 5.53 -17.81 -2.49
N SER A 178 5.08 -16.71 -3.07
CA SER A 178 3.96 -16.71 -4.03
C SER A 178 4.15 -15.70 -5.17
N PRO A 179 5.22 -15.82 -5.97
CA PRO A 179 5.46 -14.91 -7.10
C PRO A 179 4.38 -15.05 -8.18
N GLY A 180 4.04 -13.96 -8.84
CA GLY A 180 3.04 -13.89 -9.90
C GLY A 180 1.60 -13.98 -9.42
N THR A 181 1.35 -13.80 -8.11
CA THR A 181 0.01 -13.95 -7.51
C THR A 181 -0.51 -12.63 -6.94
N LEU A 182 -1.78 -12.62 -6.53
CA LEU A 182 -2.35 -11.50 -5.76
C LEU A 182 -1.59 -11.24 -4.44
N VAL A 183 -1.03 -12.29 -3.82
CA VAL A 183 -0.25 -12.15 -2.57
C VAL A 183 1.02 -11.35 -2.81
N GLU A 184 1.72 -11.59 -3.93
CA GLU A 184 2.89 -10.80 -4.30
C GLU A 184 2.51 -9.34 -4.61
N GLU A 185 1.42 -9.11 -5.33
CA GLU A 185 0.92 -7.74 -5.58
C GLU A 185 0.73 -6.97 -4.27
N ALA A 186 0.00 -7.56 -3.32
CA ALA A 186 -0.31 -6.93 -2.05
C ALA A 186 0.97 -6.70 -1.22
N ALA A 187 1.87 -7.68 -1.19
CA ALA A 187 3.15 -7.57 -0.50
C ALA A 187 4.02 -6.45 -1.09
N LEU A 188 4.10 -6.34 -2.41
CA LEU A 188 4.86 -5.27 -3.09
C LEU A 188 4.25 -3.89 -2.81
N ARG A 189 2.94 -3.74 -2.97
CA ARG A 189 2.24 -2.48 -2.71
C ARG A 189 2.43 -2.01 -1.27
N ARG A 190 2.31 -2.92 -0.29
CA ARG A 190 2.56 -2.61 1.14
C ARG A 190 4.03 -2.34 1.44
N SER A 191 4.97 -3.02 0.76
CA SER A 191 6.41 -2.75 0.89
C SER A 191 6.76 -1.34 0.39
N VAL A 192 6.19 -0.92 -0.75
CA VAL A 192 6.39 0.42 -1.30
C VAL A 192 5.87 1.49 -0.34
N ALA A 193 4.69 1.28 0.25
CA ALA A 193 4.13 2.20 1.24
C ALA A 193 4.92 2.25 2.56
N LEU A 194 5.57 1.14 2.95
CA LEU A 194 6.30 1.04 4.21
C LEU A 194 7.74 1.56 4.13
N ALA A 195 8.39 1.42 2.97
CA ALA A 195 9.80 1.77 2.80
C ALA A 195 10.17 3.21 3.24
N PRO A 196 9.35 4.25 3.02
CA PRO A 196 9.63 5.60 3.51
C PRO A 196 9.78 5.69 5.03
N ARG A 197 8.97 4.94 5.79
CA ARG A 197 9.05 4.90 7.25
C ARG A 197 10.32 4.23 7.77
N LEU A 198 10.98 3.44 6.93
CA LEU A 198 12.24 2.76 7.23
C LEU A 198 13.44 3.46 6.59
N GLU A 199 13.22 4.58 5.90
CA GLU A 199 14.24 5.32 5.14
C GLU A 199 15.03 4.43 4.14
N ASP A 200 14.42 3.34 3.67
CA ASP A 200 15.07 2.34 2.80
C ASP A 200 14.79 2.63 1.32
N GLY A 201 15.49 3.63 0.79
CA GLY A 201 15.41 4.05 -0.62
C GLY A 201 15.72 2.92 -1.61
N ALA A 202 16.70 2.08 -1.29
CA ALA A 202 17.09 0.96 -2.16
C ALA A 202 15.97 -0.07 -2.28
N ARG A 203 15.29 -0.39 -1.17
CA ARG A 203 14.15 -1.29 -1.18
C ARG A 203 12.93 -0.68 -1.84
N PHE A 204 12.65 0.60 -1.59
CA PHE A 204 11.60 1.33 -2.29
C PHE A 204 11.75 1.17 -3.81
N LEU A 205 12.93 1.47 -4.36
CA LEU A 205 13.19 1.34 -5.80
C LEU A 205 13.04 -0.09 -6.31
N ARG A 206 13.54 -1.11 -5.58
CA ARG A 206 13.40 -2.52 -5.98
C ARG A 206 11.94 -2.98 -5.99
N SER A 207 11.19 -2.70 -4.94
CA SER A 207 9.78 -3.08 -4.82
C SER A 207 8.93 -2.36 -5.86
N SER A 208 9.17 -1.07 -6.10
CA SER A 208 8.49 -0.31 -7.16
C SER A 208 8.82 -0.83 -8.56
N THR A 209 10.09 -1.14 -8.84
CA THR A 209 10.48 -1.72 -10.13
C THR A 209 9.73 -3.02 -10.38
N GLN A 210 9.66 -3.89 -9.36
CA GLN A 210 8.96 -5.17 -9.49
C GLN A 210 7.45 -4.98 -9.67
N TYR A 211 6.83 -4.07 -8.89
CA TYR A 211 5.40 -3.78 -9.03
C TYR A 211 5.06 -3.27 -10.43
N VAL A 212 5.80 -2.28 -10.92
CA VAL A 212 5.56 -1.64 -12.22
C VAL A 212 5.68 -2.65 -13.38
N ARG A 213 6.58 -3.63 -13.27
CA ARG A 213 6.75 -4.66 -14.30
C ARG A 213 5.55 -5.60 -14.45
N TYR A 214 4.85 -5.91 -13.36
CA TYR A 214 3.88 -7.01 -13.35
C TYR A 214 2.44 -6.57 -13.04
N TYR A 215 2.25 -5.46 -12.30
CA TYR A 215 0.99 -5.15 -11.63
C TYR A 215 0.43 -3.74 -11.93
N LEU A 216 0.93 -3.01 -12.95
CA LEU A 216 0.35 -1.72 -13.35
C LEU A 216 -1.10 -1.77 -13.78
N ARG A 217 -1.57 -2.94 -14.24
CA ARG A 217 -2.97 -3.15 -14.66
C ARG A 217 -3.86 -3.67 -13.51
N SER A 218 -3.27 -3.94 -12.35
CA SER A 218 -3.98 -4.36 -11.15
C SER A 218 -5.09 -3.35 -10.80
N PRO A 219 -6.26 -3.79 -10.30
CA PRO A 219 -7.27 -2.88 -9.77
C PRO A 219 -6.77 -2.07 -8.56
N TYR A 220 -5.64 -2.44 -7.95
CA TYR A 220 -5.01 -1.72 -6.84
C TYR A 220 -3.89 -0.75 -7.28
N ALA A 221 -3.69 -0.56 -8.60
CA ALA A 221 -2.62 0.29 -9.12
C ALA A 221 -2.71 1.77 -8.65
N SER A 222 -3.91 2.26 -8.35
CA SER A 222 -4.10 3.61 -7.79
C SER A 222 -3.46 3.76 -6.41
N GLN A 223 -3.67 2.78 -5.52
CA GLN A 223 -3.06 2.75 -4.19
C GLN A 223 -1.53 2.64 -4.27
N PHE A 224 -1.02 1.84 -5.21
CA PHE A 224 0.41 1.81 -5.50
C PHE A 224 0.91 3.17 -5.96
N ALA A 225 0.22 3.84 -6.89
CA ALA A 225 0.64 5.14 -7.41
C ALA A 225 0.69 6.21 -6.31
N ASP A 226 -0.25 6.18 -5.37
CA ASP A 226 -0.27 7.06 -4.21
C ASP A 226 0.94 6.83 -3.30
N ALA A 227 1.20 5.56 -2.94
CA ALA A 227 2.37 5.18 -2.15
C ALA A 227 3.69 5.48 -2.86
N PHE A 228 3.74 5.29 -4.19
CA PHE A 228 4.92 5.54 -5.00
C PHE A 228 5.26 7.03 -5.05
N VAL A 229 4.27 7.90 -5.30
CA VAL A 229 4.50 9.36 -5.28
C VAL A 229 4.92 9.84 -3.90
N ALA A 230 4.24 9.38 -2.83
CA ALA A 230 4.60 9.74 -1.46
C ALA A 230 6.03 9.29 -1.12
N GLY A 231 6.40 8.07 -1.52
CA GLY A 231 7.73 7.53 -1.29
C GLY A 231 8.83 8.26 -2.06
N ILE A 232 8.60 8.66 -3.31
CA ILE A 232 9.57 9.47 -4.09
C ILE A 232 9.94 10.75 -3.35
N VAL A 233 8.92 11.44 -2.81
CA VAL A 233 9.11 12.71 -2.11
C VAL A 233 9.81 12.49 -0.77
N ALA A 234 9.33 11.53 0.02
CA ALA A 234 9.91 11.22 1.33
C ALA A 234 11.36 10.74 1.24
N LEU A 235 11.69 9.96 0.21
CA LEU A 235 13.00 9.34 0.03
C LEU A 235 13.90 10.08 -0.96
N HIS A 236 13.54 11.30 -1.38
CA HIS A 236 14.21 12.03 -2.48
C HIS A 236 15.73 12.16 -2.30
N ALA A 237 16.22 12.28 -1.06
CA ALA A 237 17.65 12.38 -0.76
C ALA A 237 18.40 11.03 -0.85
N SER A 238 17.67 9.90 -0.80
CA SER A 238 18.21 8.54 -0.76
C SER A 238 18.06 7.76 -2.07
N ILE A 239 17.24 8.27 -3.01
CA ILE A 239 16.99 7.65 -4.32
C ILE A 239 17.56 8.53 -5.43
N SER A 240 18.05 7.91 -6.51
CA SER A 240 18.51 8.66 -7.68
C SER A 240 17.35 8.97 -8.63
N LEU A 241 17.38 10.17 -9.23
CA LEU A 241 16.40 10.59 -10.24
C LEU A 241 16.50 9.74 -11.52
N ASP A 242 17.68 9.21 -11.83
CA ASP A 242 17.88 8.27 -12.95
C ASP A 242 17.12 6.96 -12.71
N ALA A 243 17.21 6.39 -11.50
CA ALA A 243 16.46 5.18 -11.15
C ALA A 243 14.94 5.42 -11.18
N LEU A 244 14.49 6.60 -10.75
CA LEU A 244 13.09 7.00 -10.92
C LEU A 244 12.70 7.02 -12.41
N GLY A 245 13.55 7.59 -13.26
CA GLY A 245 13.36 7.60 -14.71
C GLY A 245 13.27 6.20 -15.32
N GLU A 246 14.10 5.26 -14.89
CA GLU A 246 14.06 3.86 -15.33
C GLU A 246 12.75 3.17 -14.94
N ILE A 247 12.23 3.47 -13.73
CA ILE A 247 10.96 2.89 -13.27
C ILE A 247 9.79 3.43 -14.09
N THR A 248 9.68 4.75 -14.25
CA THR A 248 8.55 5.34 -14.99
C THR A 248 8.59 5.01 -16.48
N ALA A 249 9.77 4.76 -17.05
CA ALA A 249 9.92 4.35 -18.45
C ALA A 249 9.21 3.02 -18.77
N MET A 250 8.91 2.19 -17.75
CA MET A 250 8.15 0.95 -17.92
C MET A 250 6.63 1.16 -17.96
N MET A 251 6.13 2.33 -17.57
CA MET A 251 4.71 2.69 -17.65
C MET A 251 4.32 3.07 -19.09
N ASP A 252 3.04 3.27 -19.40
CA ASP A 252 2.68 3.97 -20.64
C ASP A 252 2.95 5.49 -20.52
N ALA A 253 2.89 6.20 -21.64
CA ALA A 253 3.24 7.63 -21.69
C ALA A 253 2.28 8.51 -20.87
N GLU A 254 1.01 8.13 -20.75
CA GLU A 254 0.03 8.87 -19.98
C GLU A 254 0.24 8.67 -18.48
N GLN A 255 0.40 7.42 -18.05
CA GLN A 255 0.71 7.04 -16.67
C GLN A 255 2.00 7.70 -16.17
N GLU A 256 3.08 7.62 -16.95
CA GLU A 256 4.36 8.26 -16.63
C GLU A 256 4.17 9.77 -16.41
N ARG A 257 3.47 10.44 -17.33
CA ARG A 257 3.19 11.88 -17.24
C ARG A 257 2.38 12.22 -15.99
N VAL A 258 1.34 11.44 -15.69
CA VAL A 258 0.50 11.64 -14.50
C VAL A 258 1.35 11.49 -13.22
N VAL A 259 2.21 10.48 -13.13
CA VAL A 259 3.12 10.31 -11.99
C VAL A 259 4.03 11.52 -11.84
N TYR A 260 4.67 11.99 -12.91
CA TYR A 260 5.54 13.16 -12.84
C TYR A 260 4.81 14.44 -12.44
N LEU A 261 3.60 14.68 -12.93
CA LEU A 261 2.78 15.82 -12.49
C LEU A 261 2.47 15.75 -10.99
N ARG A 262 2.16 14.57 -10.47
CA ARG A 262 1.90 14.37 -9.04
C ARG A 262 3.15 14.59 -8.18
N VAL A 263 4.30 14.09 -8.63
CA VAL A 263 5.59 14.35 -7.98
C VAL A 263 5.94 15.83 -8.01
N ALA A 264 5.80 16.49 -9.16
CA ALA A 264 6.11 17.92 -9.32
C ALA A 264 5.27 18.79 -8.37
N ARG A 265 3.95 18.52 -8.29
CA ARG A 265 3.03 19.19 -7.36
C ARG A 265 3.47 19.02 -5.92
N ARG A 266 3.69 17.77 -5.49
CA ARG A 266 4.01 17.49 -4.08
C ARG A 266 5.38 18.04 -3.69
N ALA A 267 6.38 17.84 -4.54
CA ALA A 267 7.72 18.39 -4.35
C ALA A 267 7.71 19.93 -4.30
N ALA A 268 6.88 20.60 -5.12
CA ALA A 268 6.73 22.04 -5.08
C ALA A 268 6.13 22.53 -3.74
N ILE A 269 5.08 21.85 -3.24
CA ILE A 269 4.45 22.17 -1.95
C ILE A 269 5.46 21.95 -0.81
N ASP A 270 6.24 20.88 -0.86
CA ASP A 270 7.21 20.52 0.18
C ASP A 270 8.56 21.28 0.02
N GLY A 271 8.67 22.22 -0.95
CA GLY A 271 9.86 23.05 -1.17
C GLY A 271 11.07 22.32 -1.80
N LEU A 272 10.89 21.10 -2.30
CA LEU A 272 11.93 20.27 -2.92
C LEU A 272 12.21 20.71 -4.36
N THR A 273 12.96 21.82 -4.50
CA THR A 273 13.19 22.53 -5.77
C THR A 273 13.72 21.62 -6.88
N GLU A 274 14.78 20.84 -6.62
CA GLU A 274 15.40 19.99 -7.64
C GLU A 274 14.45 18.89 -8.15
N LEU A 275 13.77 18.21 -7.22
CA LEU A 275 12.81 17.16 -7.55
C LEU A 275 11.60 17.73 -8.31
N SER A 276 11.10 18.90 -7.89
CA SER A 276 10.01 19.59 -8.56
C SER A 276 10.38 19.98 -9.98
N ALA A 277 11.55 20.60 -10.18
CA ALA A 277 12.05 20.99 -11.50
C ALA A 277 12.26 19.77 -12.41
N PHE A 278 12.88 18.71 -11.90
CA PHE A 278 13.06 17.46 -12.63
C PHE A 278 11.73 16.86 -13.10
N ALA A 279 10.77 16.72 -12.18
CA ALA A 279 9.47 16.12 -12.47
C ALA A 279 8.63 16.98 -13.43
N ALA A 280 8.62 18.31 -13.25
CA ALA A 280 7.95 19.22 -14.17
C ALA A 280 8.54 19.12 -15.58
N ALA A 281 9.87 19.10 -15.71
CA ALA A 281 10.54 19.01 -16.99
C ALA A 281 10.35 17.64 -17.68
N LYS A 282 10.16 16.56 -16.92
CA LYS A 282 9.76 15.24 -17.46
C LYS A 282 8.32 15.25 -17.96
N ALA A 283 7.39 15.85 -17.20
CA ALA A 283 5.99 15.97 -17.59
C ALA A 283 5.80 16.85 -18.85
N GLU A 284 6.58 17.94 -18.99
CA GLU A 284 6.52 18.86 -20.14
C GLU A 284 6.99 18.22 -21.44
N ARG A 285 8.17 17.59 -21.42
CA ARG A 285 8.77 16.99 -22.62
C ARG A 285 7.93 15.85 -23.18
N GLY A 286 7.22 15.13 -22.31
CA GLY A 286 6.56 13.87 -22.67
C GLY A 286 7.57 12.79 -23.11
N ARG A 287 7.09 11.55 -23.29
CA ARG A 287 7.95 10.44 -23.72
C ARG A 287 8.39 10.56 -25.18
N ASP A 288 7.51 11.01 -26.06
CA ASP A 288 7.75 11.05 -27.51
C ASP A 288 8.39 12.37 -27.98
N GLY A 289 8.84 13.23 -27.04
CA GLY A 289 9.36 14.56 -27.34
C GLY A 289 8.31 15.55 -27.87
N GLN A 290 7.04 15.13 -27.94
CA GLN A 290 5.93 16.06 -28.15
C GLN A 290 5.70 16.85 -26.87
N ARG A 291 6.12 18.11 -26.92
CA ARG A 291 5.91 19.08 -25.86
C ARG A 291 4.43 19.21 -25.53
N ASN A 292 4.11 18.97 -24.27
CA ASN A 292 2.77 19.18 -23.71
C ASN A 292 2.64 20.59 -23.14
N ASP A 293 3.12 21.59 -23.89
CA ASP A 293 3.14 23.00 -23.48
C ASP A 293 1.72 23.55 -23.24
N ALA A 294 0.69 22.85 -23.73
CA ALA A 294 -0.72 23.22 -23.56
C ALA A 294 -1.36 22.74 -22.25
N ASP A 295 -0.71 21.88 -21.44
CA ASP A 295 -1.26 21.46 -20.14
C ASP A 295 -0.96 22.54 -19.08
N PRO A 296 -1.99 23.24 -18.56
CA PRO A 296 -1.79 24.32 -17.59
C PRO A 296 -1.20 23.84 -16.26
N ARG A 297 -1.31 22.55 -15.93
CA ARG A 297 -0.69 21.98 -14.73
C ARG A 297 0.84 21.92 -14.86
N THR A 298 1.32 21.58 -16.05
CA THR A 298 2.77 21.57 -16.34
C THR A 298 3.34 22.98 -16.19
N GLN A 299 2.64 23.98 -16.72
CA GLN A 299 3.04 25.39 -16.59
C GLN A 299 3.03 25.84 -15.13
N LEU A 300 1.99 25.48 -14.37
CA LEU A 300 1.87 25.77 -12.95
C LEU A 300 3.06 25.19 -12.17
N TYR A 301 3.29 23.88 -12.24
CA TYR A 301 4.33 23.23 -11.45
C TYR A 301 5.75 23.62 -11.87
N SER A 302 5.98 23.86 -13.17
CA SER A 302 7.21 24.46 -13.68
C SER A 302 7.46 25.84 -13.06
N GLY A 303 6.43 26.70 -13.04
CA GLY A 303 6.48 28.00 -12.39
C GLY A 303 6.83 27.92 -10.91
N LEU A 304 6.25 26.95 -10.17
CA LEU A 304 6.55 26.74 -8.75
C LEU A 304 8.00 26.34 -8.49
N SER A 305 8.58 25.50 -9.34
CA SER A 305 9.99 25.11 -9.19
C SER A 305 10.95 26.29 -9.36
N SER A 306 10.54 27.34 -10.07
CA SER A 306 11.36 28.54 -10.30
C SER A 306 11.26 29.61 -9.20
N VAL A 307 10.40 29.42 -8.19
CA VAL A 307 10.19 30.35 -7.07
C VAL A 307 11.49 30.64 -6.30
N THR A 308 12.36 29.65 -6.17
CA THR A 308 13.61 29.74 -5.39
C THR A 308 14.81 30.22 -6.21
N SER A 309 14.67 30.38 -7.53
CA SER A 309 15.79 30.63 -8.46
C SER A 309 15.60 31.80 -9.44
N GLY A 310 14.37 32.30 -9.62
CA GLY A 310 14.05 33.40 -10.55
C GLY A 310 13.64 34.71 -9.85
N SER A 311 13.48 35.78 -10.64
CA SER A 311 12.87 37.03 -10.14
C SER A 311 11.36 36.84 -9.97
N ALA A 312 10.77 37.48 -8.95
CA ALA A 312 9.33 37.40 -8.69
C ALA A 312 8.49 37.95 -9.87
N ASP A 313 9.04 38.85 -10.67
CA ASP A 313 8.41 39.39 -11.88
C ASP A 313 8.36 38.37 -13.03
N ASP A 314 9.46 37.63 -13.27
CA ASP A 314 9.49 36.56 -14.28
C ASP A 314 8.50 35.43 -13.93
N MET A 315 8.35 35.18 -12.63
CA MET A 315 7.42 34.20 -12.10
C MET A 315 5.96 34.66 -12.29
N LEU A 316 5.61 35.88 -11.90
CA LEU A 316 4.27 36.44 -12.12
C LEU A 316 3.90 36.47 -13.61
N GLY A 317 4.87 36.82 -14.48
CA GLY A 317 4.69 36.77 -15.93
C GLY A 317 4.30 35.37 -16.42
N LYS A 318 5.02 34.33 -15.97
CA LYS A 318 4.73 32.94 -16.35
C LYS A 318 3.40 32.42 -15.78
N LEU A 319 3.05 32.79 -14.55
CA LEU A 319 1.83 32.32 -13.89
C LEU A 319 0.57 33.01 -14.44
N SER A 320 0.66 34.27 -14.84
CA SER A 320 -0.48 35.06 -15.36
C SER A 320 -1.07 34.51 -16.67
N GLY A 321 -0.29 33.73 -17.42
CA GLY A 321 -0.73 33.10 -18.67
C GLY A 321 -1.46 31.77 -18.51
N ILE A 322 -1.61 31.26 -17.28
CA ILE A 322 -2.20 29.93 -17.02
C ILE A 322 -3.73 29.98 -17.14
N ASP A 323 -4.28 29.09 -17.96
CA ASP A 323 -5.73 28.91 -18.11
C ASP A 323 -6.34 28.26 -16.85
N ARG A 324 -6.96 29.09 -16.00
CA ARG A 324 -7.52 28.70 -14.69
C ARG A 324 -8.72 27.75 -14.80
N ASP A 325 -9.44 27.80 -15.91
CA ASP A 325 -10.66 26.99 -16.10
C ASP A 325 -10.32 25.51 -16.33
N LYS A 326 -9.10 25.25 -16.80
CA LYS A 326 -8.56 23.90 -17.01
C LYS A 326 -7.82 23.33 -15.79
N LEU A 327 -7.68 24.10 -14.71
CA LEU A 327 -7.08 23.62 -13.47
C LEU A 327 -8.12 22.96 -12.56
N SER A 328 -7.67 22.05 -11.70
CA SER A 328 -8.51 21.51 -10.63
C SER A 328 -8.80 22.57 -9.56
N LYS A 329 -9.78 22.32 -8.68
CA LYS A 329 -10.03 23.23 -7.55
C LYS A 329 -8.80 23.40 -6.67
N GLY A 330 -8.06 22.31 -6.39
CA GLY A 330 -6.83 22.35 -5.61
C GLY A 330 -5.72 23.11 -6.31
N ASP A 331 -5.57 22.96 -7.63
CA ASP A 331 -4.50 23.63 -8.38
C ASP A 331 -4.80 25.12 -8.60
N ARG A 332 -6.07 25.51 -8.70
CA ARG A 332 -6.46 26.94 -8.67
C ARG A 332 -6.08 27.59 -7.34
N ALA A 333 -6.39 26.93 -6.22
CA ALA A 333 -6.04 27.44 -4.90
C ALA A 333 -4.51 27.49 -4.69
N LEU A 334 -3.76 26.54 -5.27
CA LEU A 334 -2.30 26.59 -5.29
C LEU A 334 -1.79 27.79 -6.10
N LEU A 335 -2.34 28.02 -7.30
CA LEU A 335 -2.01 29.20 -8.11
C LEU A 335 -2.32 30.51 -7.37
N ASP A 336 -3.48 30.63 -6.73
CA ASP A 336 -3.87 31.79 -5.92
C ASP A 336 -2.85 32.09 -4.80
N ALA A 337 -2.48 31.06 -4.03
CA ALA A 337 -1.51 31.19 -2.94
C ALA A 337 -0.15 31.69 -3.45
N VAL A 338 0.27 31.19 -4.61
CA VAL A 338 1.57 31.47 -5.19
C VAL A 338 1.62 32.87 -5.80
N GLU A 339 0.56 33.30 -6.50
CA GLU A 339 0.41 34.68 -6.98
C GLU A 339 0.42 35.68 -5.81
N ALA A 340 -0.23 35.34 -4.68
CA ALA A 340 -0.23 36.18 -3.48
C ALA A 340 1.16 36.33 -2.85
N VAL A 341 1.93 35.23 -2.74
CA VAL A 341 3.30 35.26 -2.23
C VAL A 341 4.22 36.07 -3.16
N ALA A 342 4.16 35.83 -4.47
CA ALA A 342 4.97 36.54 -5.45
C ALA A 342 4.68 38.05 -5.45
N SER A 343 3.40 38.44 -5.38
CA SER A 343 2.99 39.85 -5.29
C SER A 343 3.44 40.52 -3.98
N GLY A 344 3.48 39.77 -2.88
CA GLY A 344 4.02 40.24 -1.59
C GLY A 344 5.52 40.51 -1.64
N LEU A 345 6.29 39.70 -2.37
CA LEU A 345 7.73 39.86 -2.58
C LEU A 345 8.07 41.07 -3.46
N THR A 346 7.28 41.34 -4.51
CA THR A 346 7.48 42.51 -5.39
C THR A 346 7.02 43.83 -4.78
N SER A 347 6.05 43.78 -3.86
CA SER A 347 5.49 44.98 -3.20
C SER A 347 6.29 45.46 -1.98
N ALA A 348 7.40 44.82 -1.63
CA ALA A 348 8.24 45.17 -0.48
C ALA A 348 9.05 46.47 -0.69
N LEU A 349 8.37 47.61 -0.58
CA LEU A 349 8.93 48.85 0.01
C LEU A 349 8.98 48.65 1.55
N PRO A 350 9.87 49.33 2.31
CA PRO A 350 10.11 48.99 3.73
C PRO A 350 8.80 49.04 4.52
N ALA A 351 8.46 47.91 5.14
CA ALA A 351 7.18 47.70 5.81
C ALA A 351 6.97 48.67 6.97
N SER A 352 5.76 49.24 7.04
CA SER A 352 5.19 49.68 8.31
C SER A 352 4.83 48.42 9.14
N PRO A 353 5.04 48.38 10.47
CA PRO A 353 5.24 47.13 11.21
C PRO A 353 3.97 46.30 11.54
N ASN A 354 2.84 46.48 10.85
CA ASN A 354 1.56 46.00 11.38
C ASN A 354 0.57 45.37 10.38
N ALA A 355 1.08 44.65 9.38
CA ALA A 355 0.25 43.73 8.59
C ALA A 355 0.82 42.32 8.68
N LYS A 356 0.29 41.50 9.61
CA LYS A 356 0.54 40.05 9.59
C LYS A 356 -0.28 39.46 8.43
N PRO A 357 0.35 38.83 7.42
CA PRO A 357 -0.40 38.05 6.44
C PRO A 357 -1.09 36.89 7.15
N LYS A 358 -2.37 36.67 6.85
CA LYS A 358 -3.10 35.49 7.34
C LYS A 358 -2.42 34.24 6.74
N PRO A 359 -2.09 33.21 7.54
CA PRO A 359 -1.69 31.92 7.01
C PRO A 359 -2.82 31.39 6.13
N VAL A 360 -2.49 31.03 4.89
CA VAL A 360 -3.35 30.17 4.07
C VAL A 360 -3.01 28.75 4.52
N ASP A 361 -4.00 28.01 5.04
CA ASP A 361 -3.84 26.59 5.38
C ASP A 361 -3.69 25.79 4.07
N ILE A 362 -2.44 25.56 3.67
CA ILE A 362 -2.05 24.77 2.48
C ILE A 362 -2.21 23.26 2.75
N GLU A 363 -2.28 22.85 4.02
CA GLU A 363 -2.42 21.44 4.43
C GLU A 363 -3.76 20.81 4.05
N ASP A 364 -4.80 21.60 3.73
CA ASP A 364 -6.15 21.13 3.45
C ASP A 364 -6.52 21.12 1.95
N LEU A 365 -5.51 21.22 1.07
CA LEU A 365 -5.72 21.17 -0.38
C LEU A 365 -6.01 19.72 -0.82
N PRO A 366 -7.25 19.38 -1.26
CA PRO A 366 -7.55 18.04 -1.73
C PRO A 366 -6.66 17.69 -2.93
N PRO A 367 -6.25 16.42 -3.09
CA PRO A 367 -5.62 15.98 -4.32
C PRO A 367 -6.56 16.31 -5.49
N ALA A 368 -6.00 16.83 -6.58
CA ALA A 368 -6.79 17.04 -7.80
C ALA A 368 -7.46 15.71 -8.19
N PRO A 369 -8.79 15.65 -8.35
CA PRO A 369 -9.43 14.46 -8.88
C PRO A 369 -8.96 14.30 -10.32
N ILE A 370 -8.12 13.30 -10.54
CA ILE A 370 -7.98 12.65 -11.83
C ILE A 370 -9.01 11.51 -11.76
N ASP A 371 -9.78 11.29 -12.83
CA ASP A 371 -10.69 10.14 -12.95
C ASP A 371 -9.88 8.84 -12.87
N ILE A 372 -9.55 8.46 -11.65
CA ILE A 372 -9.00 7.18 -11.29
C ILE A 372 -10.16 6.49 -10.61
N ALA A 373 -10.55 5.34 -11.15
CA ALA A 373 -11.59 4.51 -10.55
C ALA A 373 -11.34 4.39 -9.03
N THR A 374 -12.42 4.50 -8.25
CA THR A 374 -12.38 4.32 -6.79
C THR A 374 -11.51 3.10 -6.46
N PRO A 375 -10.56 3.20 -5.51
CA PRO A 375 -9.69 2.08 -5.17
C PRO A 375 -10.55 0.85 -4.88
N ALA A 376 -10.24 -0.28 -5.53
CA ALA A 376 -10.86 -1.54 -5.15
C ALA A 376 -10.52 -1.82 -3.67
N ALA A 377 -11.53 -2.19 -2.88
CA ALA A 377 -11.29 -2.70 -1.53
C ALA A 377 -10.34 -3.88 -1.62
N ASP A 378 -9.22 -3.83 -0.90
CA ASP A 378 -8.23 -4.91 -0.86
C ASP A 378 -8.84 -6.08 -0.08
N PRO A 379 -9.20 -7.21 -0.71
CA PRO A 379 -9.86 -8.33 -0.05
C PRO A 379 -8.96 -9.00 0.99
N MET A 380 -7.66 -8.69 0.98
CA MET A 380 -6.68 -9.19 1.93
C MET A 380 -6.49 -8.24 3.11
N VAL A 381 -7.19 -7.10 3.18
CA VAL A 381 -7.26 -6.20 4.33
C VAL A 381 -8.69 -6.25 4.88
N PRO A 382 -8.91 -6.61 6.15
CA PRO A 382 -10.22 -6.42 6.76
C PRO A 382 -10.53 -4.93 6.75
N ASP A 383 -11.74 -4.56 6.32
CA ASP A 383 -12.22 -3.19 6.25
C ASP A 383 -12.10 -2.56 7.65
N ALA A 384 -10.96 -1.91 7.91
CA ALA A 384 -10.73 -1.20 9.16
C ALA A 384 -11.58 0.04 9.03
N ALA A 385 -12.76 0.02 9.68
CA ALA A 385 -13.64 1.16 9.81
C ALA A 385 -12.80 2.44 9.93
N GLU A 386 -12.94 3.33 8.95
CA GLU A 386 -12.41 4.69 9.01
C GLU A 386 -12.76 5.23 10.40
N THR A 387 -11.75 5.34 11.26
CA THR A 387 -11.95 6.02 12.53
C THR A 387 -12.08 7.49 12.16
N PRO A 388 -13.25 8.13 12.36
CA PRO A 388 -13.35 9.55 12.10
C PRO A 388 -12.37 10.25 13.04
N ALA A 389 -11.57 11.17 12.49
CA ALA A 389 -10.69 12.02 13.29
C ALA A 389 -11.48 12.61 14.47
N PRO A 390 -10.94 12.58 15.71
CA PRO A 390 -11.67 13.12 16.84
C PRO A 390 -11.78 14.65 16.68
N GLU A 391 -13.03 15.13 16.55
CA GLU A 391 -13.35 16.54 16.65
C GLU A 391 -12.81 17.09 17.98
N THR A 392 -11.88 18.04 17.90
CA THR A 392 -11.37 18.77 19.04
C THR A 392 -12.47 19.62 19.66
N ARG A 393 -12.85 19.31 20.90
CA ARG A 393 -13.54 20.24 21.82
C ARG A 393 -12.79 20.30 23.16
N PRO A 394 -12.78 21.46 23.83
CA PRO A 394 -11.75 21.82 24.78
C PRO A 394 -11.93 21.12 26.13
N VAL A 395 -10.83 20.61 26.68
CA VAL A 395 -10.77 20.06 28.04
C VAL A 395 -10.80 21.22 29.03
N THR A 396 -11.83 21.23 29.89
CA THR A 396 -11.85 22.03 31.11
C THR A 396 -11.28 21.19 32.26
N THR A 397 -10.31 21.79 32.95
CA THR A 397 -9.68 21.40 34.21
C THR A 397 -10.63 20.72 35.21
N ILE A 398 -10.21 19.60 35.83
CA ILE A 398 -10.40 19.26 37.26
C ILE A 398 -9.25 18.33 37.73
N GLN A 399 -8.41 18.89 38.60
CA GLN A 399 -7.91 18.40 39.89
C GLN A 399 -7.53 16.91 40.10
N GLU A 400 -6.24 16.73 40.41
CA GLU A 400 -5.59 15.58 41.04
C GLU A 400 -6.02 15.42 42.52
N PRO A 401 -5.91 14.21 43.10
CA PRO A 401 -4.97 14.08 44.21
C PRO A 401 -4.14 12.77 44.22
N ALA A 402 -2.82 12.95 44.42
CA ALA A 402 -1.94 12.33 45.45
C ALA A 402 -2.30 10.94 46.02
N VAL A 403 -1.42 9.96 46.31
CA VAL A 403 0.05 9.75 46.38
C VAL A 403 0.21 8.24 46.67
N ALA A 404 1.27 7.56 46.18
CA ALA A 404 2.10 6.62 46.98
C ALA A 404 3.23 5.95 46.18
N ALA A 405 4.43 6.50 46.35
CA ALA A 405 5.75 5.88 46.58
C ALA A 405 6.17 4.56 45.89
N ALA A 406 7.33 4.66 45.24
CA ALA A 406 8.20 3.62 44.68
C ALA A 406 8.88 2.71 45.75
N PRO A 407 9.74 1.75 45.34
CA PRO A 407 11.14 2.16 45.17
C PRO A 407 11.85 1.62 43.92
N SER A 408 12.82 2.44 43.52
CA SER A 408 13.73 2.32 42.40
C SER A 408 14.89 1.36 42.66
N LEU A 409 15.32 0.62 41.62
CA LEU A 409 16.64 0.00 41.56
C LEU A 409 17.33 0.41 40.25
N LYS A 410 18.52 1.00 40.40
CA LYS A 410 19.38 1.56 39.34
C LYS A 410 20.05 0.43 38.53
N PRO A 411 20.19 0.56 37.19
CA PRO A 411 21.07 -0.31 36.42
C PRO A 411 22.54 0.06 36.59
N ARG A 412 23.35 -0.98 36.77
CA ARG A 412 24.81 -1.00 36.90
C ARG A 412 25.44 -0.92 35.50
N ILE A 413 26.25 0.12 35.26
CA ILE A 413 27.05 0.29 34.04
C ILE A 413 28.36 -0.50 34.23
N VAL A 414 28.71 -1.33 33.24
CA VAL A 414 30.01 -2.00 33.12
C VAL A 414 30.71 -1.41 31.89
N PRO A 415 31.96 -0.93 31.99
CA PRO A 415 32.65 -0.29 30.88
C PRO A 415 33.27 -1.34 29.94
N LEU A 416 33.10 -1.16 28.63
CA LEU A 416 33.81 -1.93 27.62
C LEU A 416 35.06 -1.16 27.15
N THR A 417 36.21 -1.79 27.36
CA THR A 417 37.55 -1.34 27.04
C THR A 417 37.78 -1.12 25.54
N ALA A 418 38.60 -0.12 25.25
CA ALA A 418 39.10 0.30 23.96
C ALA A 418 39.97 -0.75 23.25
N ALA A 419 39.90 -0.76 21.92
CA ALA A 419 40.95 -1.26 21.04
C ALA A 419 41.10 -0.30 19.83
N ALA A 420 42.36 -0.03 19.50
CA ALA A 420 42.85 1.14 18.79
C ALA A 420 42.70 1.08 17.26
N GLN A 421 42.53 2.26 16.66
CA GLN A 421 42.76 2.55 15.24
C GLN A 421 44.24 2.90 15.01
N PRO A 422 44.85 2.50 13.89
CA PRO A 422 46.15 3.03 13.49
C PRO A 422 46.01 4.36 12.72
N ALA A 423 47.00 5.21 12.96
CA ALA A 423 47.14 6.58 12.50
C ALA A 423 47.34 6.73 10.99
N SER A 424 46.84 7.85 10.44
CA SER A 424 47.28 8.44 9.19
C SER A 424 47.47 9.95 9.38
N ALA A 425 48.56 10.43 8.78
CA ALA A 425 49.29 11.68 8.99
C ALA A 425 48.51 13.01 8.90
N GLU A 426 48.92 13.95 9.76
CA GLU A 426 48.59 15.38 9.76
C GLU A 426 49.07 16.10 8.49
N ALA A 427 48.23 16.98 7.96
CA ALA A 427 48.58 18.05 7.03
C ALA A 427 48.49 19.41 7.76
N PRO A 428 49.24 20.45 7.33
CA PRO A 428 49.40 21.70 8.08
C PRO A 428 48.11 22.55 8.07
N PRO A 429 47.89 23.43 9.07
CA PRO A 429 46.66 24.21 9.16
C PRO A 429 46.61 25.29 8.07
N GLU A 430 45.59 25.21 7.21
CA GLU A 430 45.20 26.32 6.35
C GLU A 430 44.63 27.45 7.21
N ALA A 431 45.02 28.68 6.91
CA ALA A 431 44.57 29.87 7.63
C ALA A 431 43.05 30.04 7.46
N GLU A 432 42.31 29.95 8.57
CA GLU A 432 40.85 30.16 8.59
C GLU A 432 40.49 31.58 8.12
N ASP A 433 39.50 31.68 7.24
CA ASP A 433 38.97 32.93 6.70
C ASP A 433 38.45 33.83 7.85
N PRO A 434 38.90 35.10 7.95
CA PRO A 434 38.50 36.01 9.03
C PRO A 434 36.97 36.13 9.20
N LYS A 435 36.20 35.91 8.12
CA LYS A 435 34.72 35.93 8.15
C LYS A 435 34.11 34.75 8.90
N ILE A 436 34.77 33.60 8.93
CA ILE A 436 34.29 32.40 9.65
C ILE A 436 34.51 32.57 11.15
N THR A 437 35.62 33.18 11.56
CA THR A 437 35.85 33.59 12.96
C THR A 437 34.86 34.66 13.43
N GLU A 438 34.46 35.58 12.56
CA GLU A 438 33.46 36.60 12.88
C GLU A 438 32.06 35.99 13.01
N ALA A 439 31.69 35.05 12.13
CA ALA A 439 30.45 34.29 12.21
C ALA A 439 30.37 33.46 13.51
N ARG A 440 31.47 32.81 13.92
CA ARG A 440 31.53 32.07 15.20
C ARG A 440 31.37 32.98 16.42
N ARG A 441 32.05 34.14 16.45
CA ARG A 441 31.85 35.13 17.52
C ARG A 441 30.42 35.66 17.58
N THR A 442 29.78 35.80 16.43
CA THR A 442 28.39 36.27 16.35
C THR A 442 27.44 35.22 16.90
N LEU A 443 27.69 33.93 16.63
CA LEU A 443 26.92 32.81 17.18
C LEU A 443 27.13 32.64 18.69
N GLU A 444 28.36 32.76 19.19
CA GLU A 444 28.66 32.75 20.63
C GLU A 444 28.00 33.93 21.37
N ALA A 445 27.98 35.12 20.77
CA ALA A 445 27.29 36.28 21.33
C ALA A 445 25.76 36.12 21.35
N ILE A 446 25.18 35.36 20.42
CA ILE A 446 23.75 35.02 20.39
C ILE A 446 23.41 33.97 21.45
N ASP A 447 24.28 32.98 21.66
CA ASP A 447 24.11 31.94 22.68
C ASP A 447 24.25 32.50 24.12
N GLU A 448 25.14 33.48 24.31
CA GLU A 448 25.28 34.22 25.57
C GLU A 448 24.07 35.15 25.84
N LEU A 449 23.39 35.62 24.79
CA LEU A 449 22.15 36.40 24.88
C LEU A 449 20.90 35.53 25.15
N LEU A 450 20.93 34.24 24.80
CA LEU A 450 19.81 33.30 24.96
C LEU A 450 19.94 32.40 26.22
N GLY A 451 21.12 32.33 26.84
CA GLY A 451 21.43 31.49 28.00
C GLY A 451 21.24 32.13 29.39
N GLY A 452 20.43 33.19 29.52
CA GLY A 452 20.30 33.96 30.76
C GLY A 452 18.91 33.95 31.40
N SER A 453 18.54 32.88 32.13
CA SER A 453 17.94 32.98 33.47
C SER A 453 17.64 31.62 34.13
N PRO A 454 17.59 31.57 35.48
CA PRO A 454 18.15 30.48 36.27
C PRO A 454 17.11 29.54 36.91
N LYS A 455 17.62 28.39 37.36
CA LYS A 455 17.14 27.47 38.43
C LYS A 455 15.64 27.21 38.59
#